data_AF-A0A8C3ICJ2-F1
#
_entry.id   AF-A0A8C3ICJ2-F1
#
_cell.length_a   1.000
_cell.length_b   1.000
_cell.length_c   1.000
_cell.angle_alpha   90.00
_cell.angle_beta   90.00
_cell.angle_gamma   90.00
#
_symmetry.space_group_name_H-M   'P 1'
#
loop_
_entity.id
_entity.type
_entity.pdbx_description
1 polymer ?
#
loop_
_entity_poly.entity_id
_entity_poly.type
_entity_poly.pdbx_seq_one_letter_code
_entity_poly.pdbx_strand_id
1 'polypeptide(L)'
;MATKKLRRAGLSQELCDRLSRHQITTCRDFLCLSLLELMKVTGQSYWNVQKLLCKVSLACAPKMQTAYEMKMKRAINPSSAFFSTTLDGLDKALHGGVACGSLTEVKLIFTVFTAVAPKGHNL
;
A
#
# COMPACT_ATOMS: atom_id res chain seq x y z
N MET A 1 -2.27 -9.61 -5.82
CA MET A 1 -2.39 -11.03 -5.41
C MET A 1 -2.66 -11.21 -3.91
N ALA A 2 -2.24 -10.29 -3.03
CA ALA A 2 -2.47 -10.42 -1.58
C ALA A 2 -3.95 -10.32 -1.14
N THR A 3 -4.83 -9.70 -1.92
CA THR A 3 -6.29 -9.64 -1.64
C THR A 3 -7.01 -10.97 -1.91
N LYS A 4 -6.29 -12.02 -2.32
CA LYS A 4 -6.84 -13.37 -2.51
C LYS A 4 -7.40 -13.88 -1.17
N LYS A 5 -8.60 -14.48 -1.20
CA LYS A 5 -9.19 -15.13 -0.03
C LYS A 5 -8.30 -16.29 0.45
N LEU A 6 -8.12 -16.40 1.77
CA LEU A 6 -7.26 -17.41 2.41
C LEU A 6 -7.61 -18.86 2.02
N ARG A 7 -8.89 -19.16 1.81
CA ARG A 7 -9.34 -20.49 1.34
C ARG A 7 -8.66 -20.91 0.03
N ARG A 8 -8.37 -19.95 -0.86
CA ARG A 8 -7.70 -20.22 -2.14
C ARG A 8 -6.17 -20.37 -2.00
N ALA A 9 -5.61 -20.20 -0.81
CA ALA A 9 -4.22 -20.53 -0.48
C ALA A 9 -4.07 -21.98 0.03
N GLY A 10 -5.17 -22.75 0.10
CA GLY A 10 -5.16 -24.16 0.46
C GLY A 10 -5.06 -24.42 1.96
N LEU A 11 -5.47 -23.47 2.80
CA LEU A 11 -5.62 -23.66 4.25
C LEU A 11 -6.83 -24.56 4.55
N SER A 12 -6.81 -25.26 5.69
CA SER A 12 -7.98 -26.05 6.12
C SER A 12 -9.17 -25.13 6.44
N GLN A 13 -10.38 -25.67 6.30
CA GLN A 13 -11.61 -24.91 6.54
C GLN A 13 -11.68 -24.43 7.99
N GLU A 14 -11.33 -25.28 8.95
CA GLU A 14 -11.27 -24.94 10.38
C GLU A 14 -10.35 -23.73 10.64
N LEU A 15 -9.14 -23.71 10.04
CA LEU A 15 -8.23 -22.59 10.20
C LEU A 15 -8.78 -21.32 9.55
N CYS A 16 -9.44 -21.43 8.39
CA CYS A 16 -10.08 -20.29 7.74
C CYS A 16 -11.22 -19.72 8.61
N ASP A 17 -12.02 -20.58 9.24
CA ASP A 17 -13.14 -20.17 10.10
C ASP A 17 -12.65 -19.55 11.41
N ARG A 18 -11.49 -19.98 11.92
CA ARG A 18 -10.86 -19.35 13.07
C ARG A 18 -10.30 -17.98 12.72
N LEU A 19 -9.55 -17.87 11.61
CA LEU A 19 -8.98 -16.61 11.14
C LEU A 19 -10.06 -15.57 10.81
N SER A 20 -11.19 -16.00 10.23
CA SER A 20 -12.30 -15.10 9.90
C SER A 20 -12.95 -14.46 11.13
N ARG A 21 -13.02 -15.15 12.28
CA ARG A 21 -13.51 -14.57 13.55
C ARG A 21 -12.65 -13.41 14.04
N HIS A 22 -11.39 -13.34 13.60
CA HIS A 22 -10.46 -12.27 13.91
C HIS A 22 -10.30 -11.26 12.76
N GLN A 23 -11.24 -11.23 11.81
CA GLN A 23 -11.23 -10.36 10.63
C GLN A 23 -10.05 -10.61 9.67
N ILE A 24 -9.40 -11.77 9.75
CA ILE A 24 -8.31 -12.16 8.85
C ILE A 24 -8.93 -13.00 7.73
N THR A 25 -9.25 -12.34 6.60
CA THR A 25 -10.00 -12.99 5.51
C THR A 25 -9.18 -13.11 4.23
N THR A 26 -8.22 -12.22 4.05
CA THR A 26 -7.34 -12.20 2.89
C THR A 26 -5.93 -12.65 3.25
N CYS A 27 -5.17 -13.08 2.24
CA CYS A 27 -3.76 -13.39 2.43
C CYS A 27 -2.96 -12.17 2.87
N ARG A 28 -3.39 -10.94 2.50
CA ARG A 28 -2.77 -9.69 2.97
C ARG A 28 -2.90 -9.57 4.47
N ASP A 29 -4.12 -9.71 5.00
CA ASP A 29 -4.38 -9.59 6.44
C ASP A 29 -3.52 -10.60 7.21
N PHE A 30 -3.45 -11.84 6.71
CA PHE A 30 -2.62 -12.89 7.30
C PHE A 30 -1.12 -12.55 7.27
N LEU A 31 -0.60 -12.08 6.13
CA LEU A 31 0.82 -11.77 5.94
C LEU A 31 1.26 -10.48 6.64
N CYS A 32 0.31 -9.62 7.03
CA CYS A 32 0.58 -8.42 7.83
C CYS A 32 0.72 -8.71 9.33
N LEU A 33 0.35 -9.90 9.79
CA LEU A 33 0.48 -10.29 11.19
C LEU A 33 1.89 -10.78 11.50
N SER A 34 2.34 -10.48 12.71
CA SER A 34 3.55 -11.09 13.26
C SER A 34 3.35 -12.58 13.53
N LEU A 35 4.46 -13.30 13.60
CA LEU A 35 4.44 -14.73 13.90
C LEU A 35 3.75 -15.04 15.23
N LEU A 36 3.93 -14.18 16.24
CA LEU A 36 3.32 -14.34 17.55
C LEU A 36 1.79 -14.14 17.52
N GLU A 37 1.31 -13.13 16.78
CA GLU A 37 -0.14 -12.92 16.58
C GLU A 37 -0.76 -14.11 15.86
N LEU A 38 -0.08 -14.64 14.84
CA LEU A 38 -0.52 -15.85 14.15
C LEU A 38 -0.56 -17.07 15.10
N MET A 39 0.44 -17.25 15.96
CA MET A 39 0.41 -18.32 16.98
C MET A 39 -0.78 -18.15 17.93
N LYS A 40 -1.07 -16.94 18.39
CA LYS A 40 -2.21 -16.65 19.28
C LYS A 40 -3.55 -16.94 18.61
N VAL A 41 -3.74 -16.45 17.38
CA VAL A 41 -5.02 -16.61 16.66
C VAL A 41 -5.25 -18.04 16.19
N THR A 42 -4.20 -18.69 15.67
CA THR A 42 -4.30 -20.06 15.15
C THR A 42 -4.13 -21.12 16.23
N GLY A 43 -3.66 -20.77 17.44
CA GLY A 43 -3.38 -21.72 18.52
C GLY A 43 -2.38 -22.81 18.12
N GLN A 44 -1.58 -22.55 17.08
CA GLN A 44 -0.61 -23.51 16.54
C GLN A 44 0.76 -23.28 17.14
N SER A 45 1.58 -24.34 17.12
CA SER A 45 3.00 -24.23 17.47
C SER A 45 3.75 -23.33 16.49
N TYR A 46 4.87 -22.78 16.94
CA TYR A 46 5.78 -21.97 16.12
C TYR A 46 6.07 -22.61 14.75
N TRP A 47 6.44 -23.89 14.75
CA TRP A 47 6.77 -24.65 13.53
C TRP A 47 5.59 -24.76 12.56
N ASN A 48 4.39 -24.99 13.08
CA ASN A 48 3.19 -25.07 12.27
C ASN A 48 2.83 -23.72 11.67
N VAL A 49 2.93 -22.63 12.45
CA VAL A 49 2.73 -21.28 11.93
C VAL A 49 3.76 -20.93 10.86
N GLN A 50 5.02 -21.30 11.03
CA GLN A 50 6.05 -21.07 10.01
C GLN A 50 5.74 -21.80 8.69
N LYS A 51 5.25 -23.05 8.77
CA LYS A 51 4.78 -23.80 7.59
C LYS A 51 3.57 -23.13 6.93
N LEU A 52 2.62 -22.64 7.72
CA LEU A 52 1.45 -21.90 7.22
C LEU A 52 1.87 -20.61 6.51
N LEU A 53 2.80 -19.86 7.11
CA LEU A 53 3.35 -18.63 6.53
C LEU A 53 4.02 -18.91 5.18
N CYS A 54 4.87 -19.94 5.09
CA CYS A 54 5.49 -20.36 3.84
C CYS A 54 4.43 -20.69 2.77
N LYS A 55 3.42 -21.49 3.14
CA LYS A 55 2.33 -21.89 2.24
C LYS A 55 1.53 -20.70 1.71
N VAL A 56 1.13 -19.76 2.58
CA VAL A 56 0.37 -18.57 2.18
C VAL A 56 1.24 -17.64 1.32
N SER A 57 2.51 -17.46 1.67
CA SER A 57 3.47 -16.65 0.90
C SER A 57 3.64 -17.19 -0.52
N LEU A 58 3.89 -18.50 -0.68
CA LEU A 58 4.01 -19.14 -1.99
C LEU A 58 2.74 -19.01 -2.82
N ALA A 59 1.56 -19.10 -2.19
CA ALA A 59 0.28 -18.96 -2.88
C ALA A 59 0.00 -17.52 -3.37
N CYS A 60 0.73 -16.53 -2.85
CA CYS A 60 0.56 -15.10 -3.16
C CYS A 60 1.75 -14.49 -3.91
N ALA A 61 2.86 -15.23 -4.02
CA ALA A 61 4.06 -14.78 -4.68
C ALA A 61 3.73 -14.37 -6.13
N PRO A 62 4.07 -13.15 -6.54
CA PRO A 62 3.97 -12.78 -7.94
C PRO A 62 4.93 -13.62 -8.77
N LYS A 63 4.64 -13.79 -10.06
CA LYS A 63 5.61 -14.36 -11.00
C LYS A 63 6.90 -13.53 -10.93
N MET A 64 8.05 -14.19 -10.99
CA MET A 64 9.35 -13.52 -11.09
C MET A 64 9.29 -12.52 -12.25
N GLN A 65 9.71 -11.29 -11.99
CA GLN A 65 9.78 -10.22 -12.97
C GLN A 65 11.10 -9.49 -12.80
N THR A 66 11.72 -9.13 -13.92
CA THR A 66 12.96 -8.36 -13.89
C THR A 66 12.69 -6.89 -13.61
N ALA A 67 13.68 -6.17 -13.09
CA ALA A 67 13.59 -4.72 -12.91
C ALA A 67 13.29 -4.00 -14.25
N TYR A 68 13.86 -4.50 -15.35
CA TYR A 68 13.63 -3.98 -16.70
C TYR A 68 12.16 -4.14 -17.14
N GLU A 69 11.59 -5.33 -16.97
CA GLU A 69 10.16 -5.58 -17.27
C GLU A 69 9.24 -4.69 -16.45
N MET A 70 9.53 -4.49 -15.16
CA MET A 70 8.75 -3.60 -14.30
C MET A 70 8.81 -2.14 -14.80
N LYS A 71 10.00 -1.67 -15.21
CA LYS A 71 10.17 -0.33 -15.80
C LYS A 71 9.39 -0.17 -17.11
N MET A 72 9.49 -1.16 -18.01
CA MET A 72 8.77 -1.15 -19.29
C MET A 72 7.26 -1.16 -19.09
N LYS A 73 6.73 -1.98 -18.18
CA LYS A 73 5.28 -2.00 -17.87
C LYS A 73 4.77 -0.65 -17.39
N ARG A 74 5.54 0.06 -16.55
CA ARG A 74 5.20 1.41 -16.09
C ARG A 74 5.22 2.43 -17.23
N ALA A 75 6.15 2.30 -18.17
CA ALA A 75 6.26 3.18 -19.33
C ALA A 75 5.14 2.97 -20.37
N ILE A 76 4.66 1.73 -20.55
CA ILE A 76 3.63 1.39 -21.54
C ILE A 76 2.24 1.89 -21.10
N ASN A 77 1.93 1.87 -19.80
CA ASN A 77 0.64 2.32 -19.25
C ASN A 77 0.80 3.42 -18.19
N PRO A 78 1.29 4.62 -18.56
CA PRO A 78 1.59 5.68 -17.61
C PRO A 78 0.36 6.18 -16.84
N SER A 79 -0.83 6.11 -17.45
CA SER A 79 -2.11 6.46 -16.82
C SER A 79 -2.48 5.58 -15.62
N SER A 80 -1.91 4.37 -15.52
CA SER A 80 -2.09 3.51 -14.34
C SER A 80 -1.14 3.83 -13.19
N ALA A 81 -0.07 4.56 -13.49
CA ALA A 81 1.02 4.83 -12.55
C ALA A 81 0.87 6.18 -11.83
N PHE A 82 0.07 7.10 -12.39
CA PHE A 82 -0.06 8.47 -11.87
C PHE A 82 -1.50 8.98 -11.96
N PHE A 83 -1.88 9.84 -11.00
CA PHE A 83 -3.08 10.66 -11.04
C PHE A 83 -2.71 12.09 -11.48
N SER A 84 -3.29 12.57 -12.58
CA SER A 84 -3.07 13.96 -13.04
C SER A 84 -3.65 14.97 -12.04
N THR A 85 -2.93 16.08 -11.84
CA THR A 85 -3.32 17.17 -10.93
C THR A 85 -4.11 18.28 -11.62
N THR A 86 -4.42 18.14 -12.92
CA THR A 86 -5.00 19.18 -13.80
C THR A 86 -4.15 20.45 -13.97
N LEU A 87 -2.99 20.53 -13.30
CA LEU A 87 -2.01 21.61 -13.39
C LEU A 87 -0.81 21.10 -14.18
N ASP A 88 -0.73 21.43 -15.48
CA ASP A 88 0.30 20.89 -16.40
C ASP A 88 1.74 21.09 -15.88
N GLY A 89 2.05 22.29 -15.34
CA GLY A 89 3.37 22.57 -14.77
C GLY A 89 3.72 21.70 -13.56
N LEU A 90 2.73 21.36 -12.73
CA LEU A 90 2.90 20.48 -11.59
C LEU A 90 3.02 19.02 -12.03
N ASP A 91 2.18 18.58 -12.97
CA ASP A 91 2.26 17.23 -13.53
C ASP A 91 3.62 17.00 -14.21
N LYS A 92 4.16 18.00 -14.91
CA LYS A 92 5.50 17.94 -15.49
C LYS A 92 6.60 17.81 -14.43
N ALA A 93 6.52 18.59 -13.35
CA ALA A 93 7.46 18.51 -12.24
C ALA A 93 7.40 17.15 -11.50
N LEU A 94 6.21 16.53 -11.47
CA LEU A 94 5.97 15.20 -10.89
C LEU A 94 6.16 14.05 -11.90
N HIS A 95 6.62 14.34 -13.12
CA HIS A 95 6.82 13.36 -14.21
C HIS A 95 5.56 12.58 -14.60
N GLY A 96 4.40 13.25 -14.61
CA GLY A 96 3.10 12.71 -15.05
C GLY A 96 1.97 12.85 -14.02
N GLY A 97 2.26 13.32 -12.81
CA GLY A 97 1.28 13.54 -11.74
C GLY A 97 1.62 12.82 -10.44
N VAL A 98 0.63 12.63 -9.56
CA VAL A 98 0.82 11.99 -8.24
C VAL A 98 0.93 10.48 -8.41
N ALA A 99 2.01 9.87 -7.92
CA ALA A 99 2.26 8.43 -8.10
C ALA A 99 1.26 7.53 -7.34
N CYS A 100 0.71 6.54 -8.04
CA CYS A 100 -0.19 5.53 -7.47
C CYS A 100 0.56 4.54 -6.57
N GLY A 101 -0.04 4.17 -5.44
CA GLY A 101 0.48 3.13 -4.55
C GLY A 101 1.59 3.58 -3.60
N SER A 102 1.89 4.88 -3.59
CA SER A 102 2.77 5.53 -2.61
C SER A 102 2.01 6.63 -1.86
N LEU A 103 2.50 7.01 -0.68
CA LEU A 103 2.03 8.19 0.02
C LEU A 103 2.79 9.41 -0.52
N THR A 104 2.06 10.45 -0.95
CA THR A 104 2.61 11.75 -1.36
C THR A 104 2.23 12.80 -0.34
N GLU A 105 3.22 13.51 0.20
CA GLU A 105 3.03 14.57 1.20
C GLU A 105 2.90 15.93 0.52
N VAL A 106 1.92 16.74 0.94
CA VAL A 106 1.74 18.12 0.50
C VAL A 106 1.92 19.05 1.69
N LYS A 107 2.93 19.93 1.61
CA LYS A 107 3.24 20.91 2.63
C LYS A 107 2.91 22.32 2.15
N LEU A 108 2.00 22.99 2.83
CA LEU A 108 1.66 24.39 2.60
C LEU A 108 2.43 25.27 3.57
N ILE A 109 3.03 26.35 3.06
CA ILE A 109 3.59 27.43 3.87
C ILE A 109 2.67 28.63 3.67
N PHE A 110 1.93 28.99 4.71
CA PHE A 110 1.17 30.23 4.72
C PHE A 110 2.09 31.38 5.11
N THR A 111 2.51 32.17 4.14
CA THR A 111 3.16 33.46 4.40
C THR A 111 2.08 34.48 4.71
N VAL A 112 1.94 34.88 5.97
CA VAL A 112 1.08 36.00 6.34
C VAL A 112 1.73 37.28 5.83
N PHE A 113 1.18 37.86 4.75
CA PHE A 113 1.52 39.22 4.36
C PHE A 113 0.83 40.18 5.32
N THR A 114 1.56 40.70 6.31
CA THR A 114 1.12 41.90 7.02
C THR A 114 1.24 43.08 6.06
N ALA A 115 0.10 43.52 5.51
CA ALA A 115 0.01 44.79 4.80
C ALA A 115 0.36 45.92 5.78
N VAL A 116 1.52 46.54 5.60
CA VAL A 116 1.83 47.82 6.25
C VAL A 116 0.94 48.87 5.59
N ALA A 117 -0.10 49.30 6.31
CA ALA A 117 -0.92 50.42 5.89
C ALA A 117 -0.04 51.69 5.81
N PRO A 118 -0.06 52.46 4.71
CA PRO A 118 0.65 53.72 4.64
C PRO A 118 0.03 54.68 5.66
N LYS A 119 0.82 55.13 6.65
CA LYS A 119 0.42 56.24 7.52
C LYS A 119 0.28 57.48 6.64
N GLY A 120 -0.96 57.92 6.45
CA GLY A 120 -1.25 59.21 5.84
C GLY A 120 -0.58 60.32 6.67
N HIS A 121 0.35 61.02 6.05
CA HIS A 121 0.81 62.33 6.51
C HIS A 121 -0.38 63.30 6.39
N ASN A 122 -0.88 63.80 7.52
CA ASN A 122 -1.73 64.97 7.57
C ASN A 122 -0.86 66.16 8.00
N LEU A 123 -0.86 67.18 7.12
CA LEU A 123 -0.30 68.54 7.21
C LEU A 123 1.19 68.70 7.52
#